data_AF-A0A6A5BSF5-F1
#
_entry.id   AF-A0A6A5BSF5-F1
#
_cell.length_a   1.000
_cell.length_b   1.000
_cell.length_c   1.000
_cell.angle_alpha   90.00
_cell.angle_beta   90.00
_cell.angle_gamma   90.00
#
_symmetry.space_group_name_H-M   'P 1'
#
loop_
_entity.id
_entity.type
_entity.pdbx_description
1 polymer ?
#
loop_
_entity_poly.entity_id
_entity_poly.type
_entity_poly.pdbx_seq_one_letter_code
_entity_poly.pdbx_strand_id
1 'polypeptide(L)'
;MPYYLGGQIASRDSLIVTGVDTLRKRYNIDLRIETEVLSFDRTQKQVLCKTPLIEYFEWYDKLILSVGVEPFIPPLEGVKHPKIHILRSLEDMDRIKQHVKPEKRCVIIGAGFIGCEVVEAITHAGVKGN
;
A
#
# COMPACT_ATOMS: atom_id res chain seq x y z
N MET A 1 -3.49 9.33 -1.51
CA MET A 1 -3.27 8.61 -2.78
C MET A 1 -4.27 9.01 -3.86
N PRO A 2 -5.60 9.02 -3.64
CA PRO A 2 -6.57 9.42 -4.68
C PRO A 2 -6.28 10.79 -5.28
N TYR A 3 -6.01 11.79 -4.45
CA TYR A 3 -5.69 13.16 -4.91
C TYR A 3 -4.35 13.28 -5.65
N TYR A 4 -3.44 12.31 -5.52
CA TYR A 4 -2.27 12.25 -6.41
C TYR A 4 -2.64 11.63 -7.77
N LEU A 5 -3.52 10.63 -7.79
CA LEU A 5 -4.07 10.07 -9.03
C LEU A 5 -4.78 11.16 -9.84
N GLY A 6 -5.62 11.97 -9.19
CA GLY A 6 -6.34 13.09 -9.81
C GLY A 6 -5.49 14.32 -10.15
N GLY A 7 -4.24 14.37 -9.67
CA GLY A 7 -3.31 15.46 -9.95
C GLY A 7 -3.42 16.68 -9.02
N GLN A 8 -4.31 16.66 -8.02
CA GLN A 8 -4.41 17.72 -7.01
C GLN A 8 -3.18 17.77 -6.09
N ILE A 9 -2.56 16.62 -5.83
CA ILE A 9 -1.25 16.53 -5.17
C ILE A 9 -0.19 16.41 -6.25
N ALA A 10 0.70 17.41 -6.33
CA ALA A 10 1.71 17.51 -7.39
C ALA A 10 2.87 16.53 -7.21
N SER A 11 3.29 16.27 -5.97
CA SER A 11 4.45 15.43 -5.66
C SER A 11 4.05 14.12 -5.02
N ARG A 12 4.65 13.02 -5.49
CA ARG A 12 4.53 11.71 -4.84
C ARG A 12 5.13 11.74 -3.43
N ASP A 13 6.24 12.47 -3.26
CA ASP A 13 7.01 12.47 -2.02
C ASP A 13 6.30 13.18 -0.87
N SER A 14 5.35 14.07 -1.16
CA SER A 14 4.52 14.70 -0.10
C SER A 14 3.59 13.71 0.59
N LEU A 15 3.43 12.49 0.07
CA LEU A 15 2.70 11.41 0.72
C LEU A 15 3.55 10.68 1.78
N ILE A 16 4.86 10.93 1.83
CA ILE A 16 5.78 10.33 2.79
C ILE A 16 6.00 11.32 3.93
N VAL A 17 5.35 11.06 5.07
CA VAL A 17 5.37 11.99 6.22
C VAL A 17 6.67 11.93 7.00
N THR A 18 7.26 10.74 7.16
CA THR A 18 8.51 10.54 7.91
C THR A 18 9.42 9.56 7.18
N GLY A 19 10.65 9.99 6.90
CA GLY A 19 11.67 9.15 6.29
C GLY A 19 12.36 8.21 7.29
N VAL A 20 12.97 7.15 6.76
CA VAL A 20 13.75 6.15 7.51
C VAL A 20 14.84 6.78 8.37
N ASP A 21 15.58 7.75 7.82
CA ASP A 21 16.67 8.41 8.53
C ASP A 21 16.18 9.20 9.75
N THR A 22 15.00 9.82 9.67
CA THR A 22 14.40 10.52 10.80
C THR A 22 14.04 9.53 11.90
N LEU A 23 13.43 8.39 11.54
CA LEU A 23 13.08 7.34 12.52
C LEU A 23 14.30 6.79 13.24
N ARG A 24 15.38 6.51 12.50
CA ARG A 24 16.64 6.03 13.07
C ARG A 24 17.32 7.09 13.93
N LYS A 25 17.59 8.28 13.37
CA LYS A 25 18.41 9.30 14.03
C LYS A 25 17.71 9.99 15.20
N ARG A 26 16.41 10.29 15.05
CA ARG A 26 15.66 11.09 16.04
C ARG A 26 15.05 10.24 17.14
N TYR A 27 14.60 9.03 16.81
CA TYR A 27 13.87 8.17 17.75
C TYR A 27 14.63 6.91 18.15
N ASN A 28 15.85 6.71 17.63
CA ASN A 28 16.70 5.55 17.93
C ASN A 28 15.98 4.20 17.69
N ILE A 29 15.21 4.14 16.60
CA ILE A 29 14.48 2.93 16.20
C ILE A 29 15.36 2.10 15.26
N ASP A 30 15.62 0.84 15.61
CA ASP A 30 16.17 -0.16 14.68
C ASP A 30 15.11 -0.50 13.62
N LEU A 31 15.14 0.23 12.51
CA LEU A 31 14.23 0.02 11.40
C LEU A 31 14.84 -0.93 10.37
N ARG A 32 14.19 -2.09 10.20
CA ARG A 32 14.55 -3.13 9.24
C ARG A 32 13.54 -3.16 8.10
N ILE A 33 13.84 -2.44 7.03
CA ILE A 33 13.05 -2.48 5.78
C ILE A 33 13.35 -3.77 5.01
N GLU A 34 12.49 -4.12 4.06
CA GLU A 34 12.62 -5.35 3.26
C GLU A 34 12.75 -6.61 4.13
N THR A 35 12.14 -6.58 5.31
CA THR A 35 12.15 -7.69 6.28
C THR A 35 10.73 -8.09 6.58
N GLU A 36 10.36 -9.30 6.19
CA GLU A 36 9.04 -9.89 6.42
C GLU A 36 9.07 -10.80 7.64
N VAL A 37 8.10 -10.67 8.54
CA VAL A 37 7.91 -11.62 9.65
C VAL A 37 6.97 -12.73 9.18
N LEU A 38 7.51 -13.94 9.03
CA LEU A 38 6.76 -15.11 8.53
C LEU A 38 5.92 -15.78 9.60
N SER A 39 6.43 -15.81 10.83
CA SER A 39 5.77 -16.46 11.97
C SER A 39 6.32 -15.94 13.29
N PHE A 40 5.63 -16.23 14.39
CA PHE A 40 6.08 -15.91 15.74
C PHE A 40 5.74 -17.02 16.73
N ASP A 41 6.64 -17.25 17.68
CA ASP A 41 6.47 -18.16 18.81
C ASP A 41 6.32 -17.34 20.09
N ARG A 42 5.19 -17.52 20.80
CA ARG A 42 4.89 -16.82 22.05
C ARG A 42 5.58 -17.43 23.27
N THR A 43 5.90 -18.72 23.21
CA THR A 43 6.57 -19.46 24.28
C THR A 43 8.05 -19.13 24.27
N GLN A 44 8.70 -19.21 23.10
CA GLN A 44 10.11 -18.86 22.92
C GLN A 44 10.33 -17.35 22.79
N LYS A 45 9.26 -16.58 22.60
CA LYS A 45 9.27 -15.13 22.37
C LYS A 45 10.23 -14.70 21.24
N GLN A 46 10.04 -15.30 20.08
CA GLN A 46 10.81 -14.98 18.89
C GLN A 46 9.93 -14.87 17.65
N VAL A 47 10.43 -14.15 16.64
CA VAL A 47 9.84 -14.06 15.31
C VAL A 47 10.80 -14.68 14.29
N LEU A 48 10.25 -15.35 13.28
CA LEU A 48 11.01 -15.75 12.10
C LEU A 48 10.95 -14.62 11.08
N CYS A 49 12.09 -13.98 10.85
CA CYS A 49 12.26 -12.91 9.89
C CYS A 49 12.86 -13.44 8.59
N LYS A 50 12.42 -12.89 7.46
CA LYS A 50 12.95 -13.14 6.13
C LYS A 50 13.36 -11.83 5.47
N THR A 51 14.57 -11.80 4.95
CA THR A 51 15.10 -10.74 4.09
C THR A 51 15.27 -11.29 2.68
N PRO A 52 15.64 -10.47 1.67
CA PRO A 52 16.00 -10.99 0.35
C PRO A 52 17.17 -11.98 0.35
N LEU A 53 18.00 -11.98 1.41
CA LEU A 53 19.24 -12.74 1.48
C LEU A 53 19.15 -13.96 2.41
N ILE A 54 18.51 -13.80 3.56
CA ILE A 54 18.53 -14.78 4.65
C ILE A 54 17.22 -14.84 5.42
N GLU A 55 17.00 -15.96 6.10
CA GLU A 55 16.02 -16.11 7.17
C GLU A 55 16.74 -16.22 8.52
N TYR A 56 16.17 -15.64 9.56
CA TYR A 56 16.75 -15.63 10.90
C TYR A 56 15.68 -15.43 11.98
N PHE A 57 16.01 -15.81 13.21
CA PHE A 57 15.16 -15.56 14.38
C PHE A 57 15.56 -14.26 15.08
N GLU A 58 14.57 -13.50 15.52
CA GLU A 58 14.75 -12.33 16.38
C GLU A 58 13.90 -12.47 17.63
N TRP A 59 14.50 -12.24 18.81
CA TRP A 59 13.83 -12.35 20.10
C TRP A 59 13.17 -11.03 20.50
N TYR A 60 12.10 -11.12 21.29
CA TYR A 60 11.38 -9.95 21.78
C TYR A 60 10.94 -10.11 23.24
N ASP A 61 10.86 -8.99 23.96
CA ASP A 61 10.16 -8.95 25.25
C ASP A 61 8.66 -8.72 25.08
N LYS A 62 8.31 -7.86 24.11
CA LYS A 62 6.96 -7.47 23.72
C LYS A 62 6.85 -7.43 22.21
N LEU A 63 5.76 -7.98 21.68
CA LEU A 63 5.45 -7.98 20.26
C LEU A 63 4.19 -7.14 20.02
N ILE A 64 4.28 -6.13 19.15
CA ILE A 64 3.16 -5.32 18.71
C ILE A 64 2.84 -5.69 17.27
N LEU A 65 1.62 -6.20 17.03
CA LEU A 65 1.17 -6.53 15.69
C LEU A 65 0.51 -5.30 15.05
N SER A 66 1.17 -4.74 14.04
CA SER A 66 0.72 -3.57 13.28
C SER A 66 0.72 -3.84 11.76
N VAL A 67 0.37 -5.08 11.37
CA VAL A 67 0.48 -5.59 9.99
C VAL A 67 -0.53 -4.99 9.01
N GLY A 68 -1.47 -4.18 9.50
CA GLY A 68 -2.52 -3.58 8.67
C GLY A 68 -3.51 -4.62 8.14
N VAL A 69 -4.11 -4.31 6.99
CA VAL A 69 -5.09 -5.15 6.28
C VAL A 69 -4.81 -5.17 4.78
N GLU A 70 -5.23 -6.26 4.13
CA GLU A 70 -5.24 -6.41 2.68
C GLU A 70 -6.65 -6.12 2.11
N PRO A 71 -6.75 -5.61 0.86
CA PRO A 71 -8.03 -5.46 0.19
C PRO A 71 -8.72 -6.82 -0.02
N PHE A 72 -10.02 -6.87 0.23
CA PHE A 72 -10.82 -8.03 -0.13
C PHE A 72 -10.92 -8.17 -1.65
N ILE A 73 -10.48 -9.31 -2.18
CA ILE A 73 -10.61 -9.67 -3.59
C ILE A 73 -11.76 -10.67 -3.73
N PRO A 74 -12.89 -10.30 -4.37
CA PRO A 74 -14.01 -11.22 -4.53
C PRO A 74 -13.64 -12.42 -5.41
N PRO A 75 -14.19 -13.62 -5.14
CA PRO A 75 -13.89 -14.83 -5.92
C PRO A 75 -14.64 -14.79 -7.26
N LEU A 76 -14.11 -14.01 -8.20
CA LEU A 76 -14.66 -13.82 -9.54
C LEU A 76 -13.70 -14.36 -10.60
N GLU A 77 -14.25 -14.94 -11.66
CA GLU A 77 -13.46 -15.33 -12.82
C GLU A 77 -12.79 -14.10 -13.44
N GLY A 78 -11.52 -14.22 -13.81
CA GLY A 78 -10.77 -13.12 -14.40
C GLY A 78 -10.29 -12.03 -13.43
N VAL A 79 -10.49 -12.17 -12.11
CA VAL A 79 -10.10 -11.13 -11.13
C VAL A 79 -8.59 -10.81 -11.11
N LYS A 80 -7.76 -11.70 -11.66
CA LYS A 80 -6.31 -11.50 -11.84
C LYS A 80 -5.93 -10.82 -13.16
N HIS A 81 -6.89 -10.33 -13.93
CA HIS A 81 -6.63 -9.67 -15.21
C HIS A 81 -5.75 -8.41 -15.00
N PRO A 82 -4.72 -8.16 -15.85
CA PRO A 82 -3.73 -7.09 -15.62
C PRO A 82 -4.29 -5.65 -15.64
N LYS A 83 -5.53 -5.48 -16.09
CA LYS A 83 -6.27 -4.19 -16.04
C LYS A 83 -7.06 -3.98 -14.75
N ILE A 84 -7.08 -4.98 -13.86
CA ILE A 84 -7.71 -4.87 -12.54
C ILE A 84 -6.63 -4.43 -11.56
N HIS A 85 -6.92 -3.35 -10.84
CA HIS A 85 -5.99 -2.76 -9.89
C HIS A 85 -6.66 -2.62 -8.53
N ILE A 86 -5.87 -2.80 -7.48
CA ILE A 86 -6.19 -2.38 -6.12
C ILE A 86 -5.51 -1.04 -5.84
N LEU A 87 -5.98 -0.29 -4.84
CA LEU A 87 -5.32 0.92 -4.36
C LEU A 87 -5.09 0.79 -2.85
N ARG A 88 -3.95 0.21 -2.45
CA ARG A 88 -3.58 0.04 -1.03
C ARG A 88 -2.22 0.64 -0.68
N SER A 89 -1.25 0.56 -1.59
CA SER A 89 0.11 1.04 -1.40
C SER A 89 0.48 2.17 -2.38
N LEU A 90 1.65 2.78 -2.17
CA LEU A 90 2.19 3.77 -3.12
C LEU A 90 2.52 3.12 -4.47
N GLU A 91 2.98 1.87 -4.48
CA GLU A 91 3.27 1.11 -5.69
C GLU A 91 1.99 0.83 -6.49
N ASP A 92 0.88 0.51 -5.81
CA ASP A 92 -0.43 0.37 -6.44
C ASP A 92 -0.88 1.68 -7.10
N MET A 93 -0.73 2.79 -6.37
CA MET A 93 -1.03 4.13 -6.86
C MET A 93 -0.17 4.45 -8.10
N ASP A 94 1.13 4.15 -8.07
CA ASP A 94 2.05 4.38 -9.18
C ASP A 94 1.63 3.58 -10.43
N ARG A 95 1.20 2.31 -10.26
CA ARG A 95 0.64 1.49 -11.35
C ARG A 95 -0.65 2.07 -11.93
N ILE A 96 -1.57 2.53 -11.07
CA ILE A 96 -2.84 3.12 -11.51
C ILE A 96 -2.60 4.44 -12.23
N LYS A 97 -1.70 5.29 -11.72
CA LYS A 97 -1.41 6.62 -12.30
C LYS A 97 -1.05 6.55 -13.78
N GLN A 98 -0.35 5.50 -14.22
CA GLN A 98 0.01 5.27 -15.62
C GLN A 98 -1.21 5.10 -16.55
N HIS A 99 -2.36 4.73 -15.98
CA HIS A 99 -3.62 4.48 -16.69
C HIS A 99 -4.60 5.66 -16.61
N VAL A 100 -4.41 6.58 -15.66
CA VAL A 100 -5.23 7.79 -15.50
C VAL A 100 -4.89 8.78 -16.59
N LYS A 101 -5.74 8.84 -17.62
CA LYS A 101 -5.59 9.71 -18.79
C LYS A 101 -6.96 10.28 -19.18
N PRO A 102 -7.03 11.53 -19.67
CA PRO A 102 -8.27 12.10 -20.17
C PRO A 102 -8.98 11.18 -21.18
N GLU A 103 -10.31 11.18 -21.17
CA GLU A 103 -11.18 10.41 -22.07
C GLU A 103 -11.11 8.88 -21.95
N LYS A 104 -10.25 8.34 -21.08
CA LYS A 104 -10.28 6.91 -20.76
C LYS A 104 -11.48 6.57 -19.87
N ARG A 105 -11.96 5.34 -20.02
CA ARG A 105 -13.02 4.78 -19.18
C ARG A 105 -12.46 3.89 -18.10
N CYS A 106 -13.01 4.00 -16.90
CA CYS A 106 -12.72 3.11 -15.79
C CYS A 106 -14.02 2.65 -15.13
N VAL A 107 -13.95 1.50 -14.47
CA VAL A 107 -15.01 0.99 -13.58
C VAL A 107 -14.42 0.92 -12.19
N ILE A 108 -15.12 1.48 -11.21
CA ILE A 108 -14.76 1.40 -9.80
C ILE A 108 -15.68 0.38 -9.13
N ILE A 109 -15.08 -0.64 -8.52
CA ILE A 109 -15.82 -1.70 -7.83
C ILE A 109 -15.80 -1.38 -6.33
N GLY A 110 -16.97 -0.96 -5.82
CA GLY A 110 -17.17 -0.59 -4.42
C GLY A 110 -17.38 0.92 -4.24
N ALA A 111 -18.52 1.29 -3.66
CA ALA A 111 -18.89 2.68 -3.36
C ALA A 111 -18.64 3.06 -1.89
N GLY A 112 -17.63 2.45 -1.26
CA GLY A 112 -17.16 2.87 0.04
C GLY A 112 -16.32 4.16 -0.05
N PHE A 113 -15.88 4.68 1.09
CA PHE A 113 -15.12 5.94 1.18
C PHE A 113 -13.97 6.04 0.16
N ILE A 114 -13.09 5.03 0.10
CA ILE A 114 -11.95 5.00 -0.83
C ILE A 114 -12.43 5.03 -2.30
N GLY A 115 -13.48 4.28 -2.63
CA GLY A 115 -14.02 4.23 -3.99
C GLY A 115 -14.57 5.59 -4.42
N CYS A 116 -15.30 6.28 -3.54
CA CYS A 116 -15.82 7.62 -3.80
C CYS A 116 -14.69 8.65 -4.02
N GLU A 117 -13.66 8.66 -3.18
CA GLU A 117 -12.50 9.55 -3.36
C GLU A 117 -11.77 9.28 -4.67
N VAL A 118 -11.64 8.01 -5.05
CA VAL A 118 -11.01 7.62 -6.33
C VAL A 118 -11.85 8.10 -7.51
N VAL A 119 -13.17 7.90 -7.50
CA VAL A 119 -14.08 8.40 -8.54
C VAL A 119 -13.96 9.91 -8.68
N GLU A 120 -14.03 10.65 -7.58
CA GLU A 120 -13.87 12.10 -7.59
C GLU A 120 -12.54 12.52 -8.22
N ALA A 121 -11.43 11.95 -7.73
CA ALA A 121 -10.11 12.34 -8.16
C ALA A 121 -9.82 12.00 -9.64
N ILE A 122 -10.19 10.81 -10.11
CA ILE A 122 -9.93 10.45 -11.52
C ILE A 122 -10.85 11.19 -12.49
N THR A 123 -12.07 11.54 -12.06
CA THR A 123 -12.98 12.41 -12.83
C THR A 123 -12.37 13.80 -12.97
N HIS A 124 -11.75 14.33 -11.92
CA HIS A 124 -11.00 15.59 -11.97
C HIS A 124 -9.83 15.54 -12.99
N ALA A 125 -9.19 14.37 -13.15
CA ALA A 125 -8.17 14.14 -14.17
C ALA A 125 -8.72 13.88 -15.59
N GLY A 126 -10.04 14.01 -15.81
CA GLY A 126 -10.69 13.83 -17.10
C GLY A 126 -10.96 12.37 -17.49
N VAL A 127 -10.82 11.42 -16.56
CA VAL A 127 -11.25 10.03 -16.78
C VAL A 127 -12.77 9.96 -16.69
N LYS A 128 -13.40 9.23 -17.60
CA LYS A 128 -14.83 8.98 -17.60
C LYS A 128 -15.14 7.75 -16.73
N GLY A 129 -15.83 7.98 -15.61
CA GLY A 129 -16.48 6.90 -14.87
C GLY A 129 -17.69 6.37 -15.64
N ASN A 130 -17.91 5.06 -15.59
CA ASN A 130 -19.21 4.45 -15.88
C ASN A 130 -19.92 4.12 -14.58
#